data_AF-A0A2M9Q4J1-F1
#
_entry.id   AF-A0A2M9Q4J1-F1
#
_cell.length_a   1.000
_cell.length_b   1.000
_cell.length_c   1.000
_cell.angle_alpha   90.00
_cell.angle_beta   90.00
_cell.angle_gamma   90.00
#
_symmetry.space_group_name_H-M   'P 1'
#
loop_
_entity.id
_entity.type
_entity.pdbx_description
1 polymer ?
#
loop_
_entity_poly.entity_id
_entity_poly.type
_entity_poly.pdbx_seq_one_letter_code
_entity_poly.pdbx_strand_id
1 'polypeptide(L)' 'MEMIIGISTGAVLGVILLLISMILIWISKRKQQENRYAIWIMVAGFIALFTSGSNALRYFL' A
#
# COMPACT_ATOMS: atom_id res chain seq x y z
N MET A 1 -0.20 5.84 22.55
CA MET A 1 0.63 4.73 22.02
C MET A 1 -0.11 3.93 20.96
N GLU A 2 -1.36 3.51 21.18
CA GLU A 2 -2.12 2.69 20.24
C GLU A 2 -2.29 3.32 18.84
N MET A 3 -2.56 4.63 18.79
CA MET A 3 -2.74 5.34 17.52
C MET A 3 -1.44 5.45 16.69
N ILE A 4 -0.29 5.59 17.35
CA ILE A 4 1.03 5.59 16.68
C ILE A 4 1.32 4.20 16.09
N ILE A 5 0.98 3.13 16.80
CA ILE A 5 1.11 1.76 16.30
C ILE A 5 0.21 1.54 15.07
N GLY A 6 -1.02 2.06 15.09
CA GLY A 6 -1.93 2.00 13.94
C GLY A 6 -1.39 2.74 12.71
N ILE A 7 -0.85 3.94 12.90
CA ILE A 7 -0.22 4.74 11.83
C ILE A 7 0.99 4.00 11.26
N SER A 8 1.92 3.56 12.11
CA SER A 8 3.15 2.88 11.67
C SER A 8 2.85 1.57 10.95
N THR A 9 1.93 0.76 11.49
CA THR A 9 1.51 -0.51 10.89
C THR A 9 0.85 -0.29 9.54
N GLY A 10 -0.07 0.68 9.44
CA GLY A 10 -0.73 1.03 8.18
C GLY A 10 0.24 1.55 7.12
N ALA A 11 1.24 2.33 7.52
CA ALA A 11 2.28 2.83 6.62
C ALA A 11 3.15 1.68 6.09
N VAL A 12 3.64 0.81 6.98
CA VAL A 12 4.48 -0.35 6.61
C VAL A 12 3.72 -1.31 5.70
N LEU A 13 2.48 -1.66 6.04
CA LEU A 13 1.64 -2.52 5.20
C LEU A 13 1.38 -1.89 3.83
N GLY A 14 1.09 -0.60 3.79
CA GLY A 14 0.88 0.13 2.53
C GLY A 14 2.11 0.05 1.61
N VAL A 15 3.31 0.29 2.14
CA VAL A 15 4.56 0.18 1.38
C VAL A 15 4.80 -1.25 0.89
N ILE A 16 4.60 -2.26 1.74
CA ILE A 16 4.79 -3.67 1.36
C ILE A 16 3.86 -4.06 0.21
N LEU A 17 2.59 -3.67 0.27
CA LEU A 17 1.61 -3.95 -0.79
C LEU A 17 2.02 -3.30 -2.12
N LEU A 18 2.50 -2.05 -2.09
CA LEU A 18 2.99 -1.38 -3.29
C LEU A 18 4.21 -2.08 -3.90
N LEU A 19 5.15 -2.56 -3.07
CA LEU A 19 6.31 -3.32 -3.55
C LEU A 19 5.89 -4.64 -4.20
N ILE A 20 4.95 -5.38 -3.58
CA ILE A 20 4.41 -6.62 -4.14
C ILE A 20 3.73 -6.34 -5.48
N SER A 21 2.89 -5.29 -5.53
CA SER A 21 2.23 -4.88 -6.77
C SER A 21 3.24 -4.53 -7.87
N MET A 22 4.30 -3.77 -7.55
CA MET A 22 5.33 -3.38 -8.49
C MET A 22 6.05 -4.61 -9.08
N ILE A 23 6.38 -5.59 -8.25
CA ILE A 23 7.00 -6.85 -8.68
C ILE A 23 6.03 -7.63 -9.60
N LEU A 24 4.75 -7.73 -9.23
CA LEU A 24 3.74 -8.42 -10.03
C LEU A 24 3.54 -7.72 -11.38
N ILE A 25 3.45 -6.39 -11.43
CA ILE A 25 3.36 -5.61 -12.66
C ILE A 25 4.58 -5.86 -13.54
N TRP A 26 5.78 -5.91 -12.97
CA TRP A 26 7.00 -6.16 -13.73
C TRP A 26 7.01 -7.58 -14.35
N ILE A 27 6.64 -8.60 -13.57
CA ILE A 27 6.52 -9.98 -14.05
C ILE A 27 5.44 -10.08 -15.13
N SER A 28 4.30 -9.43 -14.94
CA SER A 28 3.20 -9.39 -15.89
C SER A 28 3.57 -8.73 -17.21
N LYS A 29 4.32 -7.62 -17.15
CA LYS A 29 4.86 -6.96 -18.35
C LYS A 29 5.80 -7.87 -19.13
N ARG A 30 6.63 -8.66 -18.44
CA ARG A 30 7.51 -9.67 -19.09
C ARG A 30 6.71 -10.79 -19.76
N LYS A 31 5.57 -11.18 -19.19
CA LYS A 31 4.71 -12.26 -19.70
C LYS A 31 3.63 -11.79 -20.69
N GLN A 32 3.54 -10.48 -20.96
CA GLN A 32 2.44 -9.85 -21.72
C GLN A 32 1.03 -10.27 -21.25
N GLN A 33 0.89 -10.53 -19.94
CA GLN A 33 -0.39 -10.88 -19.34
C GLN A 33 -0.85 -9.75 -18.44
N GLU A 34 -2.09 -9.30 -18.62
CA GLU A 34 -2.71 -8.41 -17.65
C GLU A 34 -2.90 -9.13 -16.32
N ASN A 35 -2.38 -8.55 -15.24
CA ASN A 35 -2.60 -9.05 -13.90
C ASN A 35 -3.43 -8.05 -13.12
N ARG A 36 -4.75 -8.24 -13.21
CA ARG A 36 -5.74 -7.43 -12.47
C ARG A 36 -5.49 -7.48 -10.97
N TYR A 37 -4.98 -8.60 -10.42
CA TYR A 37 -4.63 -8.70 -9.00
C TYR A 37 -3.52 -7.74 -8.61
N ALA A 38 -2.53 -7.52 -9.48
CA ALA A 38 -1.47 -6.54 -9.21
C ALA A 38 -2.04 -5.12 -9.05
N ILE A 39 -3.04 -4.77 -9.87
CA ILE A 39 -3.74 -3.48 -9.79
C ILE A 39 -4.55 -3.40 -8.49
N TRP A 40 -5.29 -4.45 -8.11
CA TRP A 40 -6.03 -4.47 -6.85
C TRP A 40 -5.12 -4.35 -5.62
N ILE A 41 -3.98 -5.05 -5.62
CA ILE A 41 -2.97 -4.95 -4.55
C ILE A 41 -2.38 -3.53 -4.50
N MET A 42 -2.17 -2.89 -5.66
CA MET A 42 -1.72 -1.50 -5.73
C MET A 42 -2.71 -0.56 -5.06
N VAL A 43 -3.99 -0.67 -5.41
CA VAL A 43 -5.08 0.15 -4.85
C VAL A 43 -5.19 -0.05 -3.35
N ALA A 44 -5.12 -1.30 -2.86
CA ALA A 44 -5.12 -1.59 -1.43
C ALA A 44 -3.93 -0.94 -0.70
N GLY A 45 -2.73 -0.99 -1.29
CA GLY A 45 -1.55 -0.32 -0.76
C GLY A 45 -1.73 1.19 -0.65
N PHE A 46 -2.26 1.84 -1.69
CA PHE A 46 -2.56 3.26 -1.66
C PHE A 46 -3.61 3.64 -0.61
N ILE A 47 -4.69 2.86 -0.47
CA ILE A 47 -5.72 3.10 0.55
C ILE A 47 -5.12 2.99 1.96
N ALA A 48 -4.27 2.00 2.21
CA ALA A 48 -3.60 1.84 3.50
C ALA A 48 -2.70 3.05 3.83
N LEU A 49 -1.91 3.53 2.86
CA LEU A 49 -1.08 4.72 3.02
C LEU A 49 -1.92 5.98 3.24
N PHE A 50 -3.02 6.14 2.50
CA PHE A 50 -3.88 7.31 2.63
C PHE A 50 -4.58 7.36 3.98
N THR A 51 -5.05 6.22 4.47
CA THR A 51 -5.67 6.07 5.78
C THR A 51 -4.67 6.35 6.90
N SER A 52 -3.48 5.73 6.82
CA SER A 52 -2.40 5.98 7.78
C SER A 52 -1.97 7.45 7.78
N GLY A 53 -1.74 8.04 6.59
CA GLY A 53 -1.37 9.44 6.42
C GLY A 53 -2.42 10.40 6.98
N SER A 54 -3.71 10.13 6.75
CA SER A 54 -4.81 10.93 7.30
C SER A 54 -4.84 10.85 8.83
N ASN A 55 -4.62 9.66 9.40
CA ASN A 55 -4.53 9.47 10.85
C ASN A 55 -3.29 10.13 11.44
N ALA A 56 -2.14 10.09 10.76
CA ALA A 56 -0.93 10.81 11.16
C ALA A 56 -1.17 12.32 11.15
N LEU A 57 -1.77 12.85 10.09
CA LEU A 57 -2.07 14.27 9.97
C LEU A 57 -2.94 14.73 11.14
N ARG A 58 -4.02 13.98 11.43
CA ARG A 58 -4.91 14.24 12.57
C ARG A 58 -4.25 14.08 13.94
N TYR A 59 -3.20 13.26 14.04
CA TYR A 59 -2.49 13.05 15.29
C TYR A 59 -1.51 14.18 15.61
N PHE A 60 -0.88 14.76 14.58
CA PHE A 60 0.20 15.73 14.72
C PHE A 60 -0.21 17.19 14.49
N LEU A 61 -1.32 17.45 13.79
CA LEU A 61 -1.95 18.77 13.63
C LEU A 61 -3.19 18.86 14.51
#